data_AF-Q0W1C2-F1
#
_entry.id   AF-Q0W1C2-F1
#
_cell.length_a   1.000
_cell.length_b   1.000
_cell.length_c   1.000
_cell.angle_alpha   90.00
_cell.angle_beta   90.00
_cell.angle_gamma   90.00
#
_symmetry.space_group_name_H-M   'P 1'
#
loop_
_entity.id
_entity.type
_entity.pdbx_description
1 polymer ?
#
loop_
_entity_poly.entity_id
_entity_poly.type
_entity_poly.pdbx_seq_one_letter_code
_entity_poly.pdbx_strand_id
1 'polypeptide(L)'
;MPDVNQVDQYLLELINRHAIPGFDGFFRVSTHFGSVAFWLAAFAAYSLIGKKKLIAAIFILALLFGTVINEDIKNIVQRERPEGAIVGASLTPVNYSFPSQHAQTAFMLAALATALLGIKYGLYAYLFAGYVALSRMYLGVHYLTDVAAGAVIGIVIAELVMLALYFNGVTKKTGLTGRFIQLGGITPPVEIATRGQMIVGLIIFLTGTGIATLAMLTSQYIVSLVFIALTYIAILKLPLAYAFFKA
;
A
#
# COMPACT_ATOMS: atom_id res chain seq x y z
N MET A 1 -14.79 29.59 -3.27
CA MET A 1 -13.62 28.70 -3.50
C MET A 1 -14.04 27.68 -4.54
N PRO A 2 -13.21 27.34 -5.53
CA PRO A 2 -13.55 26.28 -6.49
C PRO A 2 -13.79 24.96 -5.75
N ASP A 3 -14.76 24.18 -6.22
CA ASP A 3 -15.01 22.82 -5.73
C ASP A 3 -13.79 21.93 -6.01
N VAL A 4 -13.50 20.94 -5.15
CA VAL A 4 -12.37 20.02 -5.29
C VAL A 4 -12.37 19.34 -6.66
N ASN A 5 -13.56 19.01 -7.17
CA ASN A 5 -13.73 18.45 -8.51
C ASN A 5 -13.30 19.43 -9.62
N GLN A 6 -13.57 20.73 -9.47
CA GLN A 6 -13.16 21.73 -10.45
C GLN A 6 -11.64 21.90 -10.49
N VAL A 7 -10.99 21.85 -9.32
CA VAL A 7 -9.52 21.91 -9.23
C VAL A 7 -8.89 20.66 -9.86
N ASP A 8 -9.42 19.48 -9.55
CA ASP A 8 -8.96 18.22 -10.12
C ASP A 8 -9.09 18.19 -11.65
N GLN A 9 -10.23 18.64 -12.18
CA GLN A 9 -10.47 18.71 -13.62
C GLN A 9 -9.53 19.71 -14.29
N TYR A 10 -9.37 20.91 -13.72
CA TYR A 10 -8.46 21.92 -14.25
C TYR A 10 -7.01 21.41 -14.34
N LEU A 11 -6.53 20.73 -13.29
CA LEU A 11 -5.17 20.19 -13.25
C LEU A 11 -4.99 19.04 -14.23
N LEU A 12 -6.00 18.18 -14.38
CA LEU A 12 -5.97 17.11 -15.36
C LEU A 12 -5.92 17.66 -16.80
N GLU A 13 -6.78 18.63 -17.11
CA GLU A 13 -6.77 19.32 -18.40
C GLU A 13 -5.44 20.01 -18.67
N LEU A 14 -4.85 20.65 -17.66
CA LEU A 14 -3.55 21.30 -17.81
C LEU A 14 -2.46 20.32 -18.23
N ILE A 15 -2.43 19.13 -17.61
CA ILE A 15 -1.48 18.07 -17.98
C ILE A 15 -1.78 17.55 -19.39
N ASN A 16 -3.04 17.28 -19.70
CA ASN A 16 -3.44 16.74 -21.01
C ASN A 16 -3.19 17.72 -22.16
N ARG A 17 -3.33 19.04 -21.93
CA ARG A 17 -3.02 20.08 -22.93
C ARG A 17 -1.52 20.15 -23.27
N HIS A 18 -0.66 19.74 -22.34
CA HIS A 18 0.79 19.66 -22.54
C HIS A 18 1.25 18.23 -22.85
N ALA A 19 0.31 17.32 -23.14
CA ALA A 19 0.64 15.98 -23.57
C ALA A 19 1.43 16.04 -24.89
N ILE A 20 2.53 15.30 -24.98
CA ILE A 20 3.41 15.32 -26.15
C ILE A 20 2.82 14.35 -27.18
N PRO A 21 2.40 14.82 -28.37
CA PRO A 21 1.86 13.95 -29.40
C PRO A 21 2.87 12.84 -29.76
N GLY A 22 2.42 11.58 -29.74
CA GLY A 22 3.26 10.40 -30.03
C GLY A 22 3.94 9.75 -28.82
N PHE A 23 3.87 10.36 -27.62
CA PHE A 23 4.39 9.74 -26.38
C PHE A 23 3.40 8.82 -25.66
N ASP A 24 2.16 8.71 -26.16
CA ASP A 24 1.11 7.91 -25.52
C ASP A 24 1.49 6.43 -25.44
N GLY A 25 2.19 5.91 -26.46
CA GLY A 25 2.70 4.53 -26.46
C GLY A 25 3.70 4.28 -25.34
N PHE A 26 4.58 5.25 -25.06
CA PHE A 26 5.55 5.15 -23.96
C PHE A 26 4.83 5.07 -22.61
N PHE A 27 3.86 5.96 -22.35
CA PHE A 27 3.11 5.96 -21.09
C PHE A 27 2.18 4.75 -20.94
N ARG A 28 1.64 4.23 -22.04
CA ARG A 28 0.86 2.98 -22.07
C ARG A 28 1.69 1.77 -21.66
N VAL A 29 2.94 1.67 -22.12
CA VAL A 29 3.83 0.58 -21.72
C VAL A 29 4.32 0.80 -20.29
N SER A 30 4.73 2.01 -19.97
CA SER A 30 5.36 2.29 -18.69
C SER A 30 4.39 2.19 -17.51
N THR A 31 3.09 2.37 -17.74
CA THR A 31 2.11 2.21 -16.67
C THR A 31 2.04 0.77 -16.14
N HIS A 32 2.47 -0.24 -16.90
CA HIS A 32 2.54 -1.62 -16.40
C HIS A 32 3.48 -1.75 -15.20
N PHE A 33 4.52 -0.91 -15.12
CA PHE A 33 5.42 -0.86 -13.97
C PHE A 33 4.76 -0.26 -12.71
N GLY A 34 3.56 0.32 -12.81
CA GLY A 34 2.73 0.69 -11.66
C GLY A 34 1.76 -0.42 -11.23
N SER A 35 1.65 -1.51 -11.97
CA SER A 35 0.67 -2.57 -11.70
C SER A 35 1.10 -3.51 -10.57
N VAL A 36 0.14 -3.94 -9.76
CA VAL A 36 0.35 -4.97 -8.73
C VAL A 36 0.85 -6.28 -9.34
N ALA A 37 0.27 -6.69 -10.48
CA ALA A 37 0.63 -7.94 -11.16
C ALA A 37 2.11 -7.98 -11.56
N PHE A 38 2.63 -6.88 -12.12
CA PHE A 38 4.05 -6.77 -12.47
C PHE A 38 4.94 -6.98 -11.25
N TRP A 39 4.67 -6.27 -10.15
CA TRP A 39 5.49 -6.37 -8.95
C TRP A 39 5.35 -7.70 -8.21
N LEU A 40 4.15 -8.29 -8.20
CA LEU A 40 3.96 -9.65 -7.67
C LEU A 40 4.80 -10.67 -8.45
N ALA A 41 4.77 -10.62 -9.78
CA ALA A 41 5.59 -11.50 -10.62
C ALA A 41 7.09 -11.26 -10.38
N ALA A 42 7.52 -10.00 -10.30
CA ALA A 42 8.92 -9.64 -10.04
C ALA A 42 9.42 -10.16 -8.68
N PHE A 43 8.66 -9.96 -7.60
CA PHE A 43 9.05 -10.45 -6.27
C PHE A 43 8.90 -11.96 -6.12
N ALA A 44 7.91 -12.58 -6.78
CA ALA A 44 7.79 -14.03 -6.83
C ALA A 44 9.00 -14.66 -7.53
N ALA A 45 9.38 -14.16 -8.70
CA ALA A 45 10.60 -14.59 -9.40
C ALA A 45 11.85 -14.37 -8.52
N TYR A 46 11.99 -13.20 -7.90
CA TYR A 46 13.08 -12.91 -6.98
C TYR A 46 13.09 -13.86 -5.76
N SER A 47 11.94 -14.33 -5.28
CA SER A 47 11.88 -15.27 -4.15
C SER A 47 12.42 -16.67 -4.49
N LEU A 48 12.38 -17.05 -5.77
CA LEU A 48 12.91 -18.32 -6.27
C LEU A 48 14.44 -18.29 -6.39
N ILE A 49 14.99 -17.19 -6.92
CA ILE A 49 16.43 -17.08 -7.27
C ILE A 49 17.25 -16.25 -6.28
N GLY A 50 16.60 -15.40 -5.49
CA GLY A 50 17.24 -14.38 -4.67
C GLY A 50 17.67 -14.87 -3.29
N LYS A 51 18.72 -14.26 -2.75
CA LYS A 51 19.25 -14.56 -1.40
C LYS A 51 18.40 -13.93 -0.27
N LYS A 52 17.66 -12.85 -0.55
CA LYS A 52 16.86 -12.11 0.45
C LYS A 52 15.36 -12.44 0.38
N LYS A 53 15.02 -13.74 0.49
CA LYS A 53 13.63 -14.24 0.33
C LYS A 53 12.61 -13.61 1.29
N LEU A 54 13.02 -13.30 2.51
CA LEU A 54 12.15 -12.63 3.49
C LEU A 54 11.72 -11.23 3.03
N ILE A 55 12.63 -10.47 2.41
CA ILE A 55 12.29 -9.14 1.87
C ILE A 55 11.27 -9.31 0.74
N ALA A 56 11.49 -10.26 -0.17
CA ALA A 56 10.54 -10.56 -1.25
C ALA A 56 9.14 -10.89 -0.69
N ALA A 57 9.06 -11.72 0.35
CA ALA A 57 7.81 -12.08 1.01
C ALA A 57 7.11 -10.86 1.63
N ILE A 58 7.84 -9.96 2.30
CA ILE A 58 7.26 -8.73 2.87
C ILE A 58 6.63 -7.87 1.75
N PHE A 59 7.33 -7.68 0.65
CA PHE A 59 6.81 -6.92 -0.50
C PHE A 59 5.57 -7.56 -1.11
N ILE A 60 5.57 -8.89 -1.32
CA ILE A 60 4.40 -9.63 -1.82
C ILE A 60 3.20 -9.46 -0.88
N LEU A 61 3.40 -9.65 0.42
CA LEU A 61 2.33 -9.55 1.41
C LEU A 61 1.74 -8.14 1.47
N ALA A 62 2.58 -7.10 1.41
CA ALA A 62 2.12 -5.72 1.35
C ALA A 62 1.30 -5.45 0.07
N LEU A 63 1.70 -5.99 -1.08
CA LEU A 63 0.96 -5.86 -2.35
C LEU A 63 -0.42 -6.51 -2.29
N LEU A 64 -0.52 -7.71 -1.71
CA LEU A 64 -1.79 -8.41 -1.52
C LEU A 64 -2.70 -7.63 -0.57
N PHE A 65 -2.17 -7.24 0.60
CA PHE A 65 -2.94 -6.46 1.58
C PHE A 65 -3.40 -5.11 1.03
N GLY A 66 -2.51 -4.38 0.36
CA GLY A 66 -2.87 -3.10 -0.26
C GLY A 66 -3.91 -3.23 -1.37
N THR A 67 -3.92 -4.34 -2.11
CA THR A 67 -4.96 -4.60 -3.12
C THR A 67 -6.34 -4.70 -2.48
N VAL A 68 -6.45 -5.44 -1.37
CA VAL A 68 -7.70 -5.56 -0.62
C VAL A 68 -8.20 -4.20 -0.15
N ILE A 69 -7.33 -3.43 0.53
CA ILE A 69 -7.68 -2.08 1.01
C ILE A 69 -8.11 -1.15 -0.13
N ASN A 70 -7.43 -1.23 -1.28
CA ASN A 70 -7.76 -0.38 -2.42
C ASN A 70 -9.14 -0.69 -3.01
N GLU A 71 -9.44 -1.98 -3.19
CA GLU A 71 -10.75 -2.44 -3.69
C GLU A 71 -11.88 -2.09 -2.71
N ASP A 72 -11.67 -2.25 -1.40
CA ASP A 72 -12.65 -1.85 -0.39
C ASP A 72 -12.98 -0.35 -0.49
N ILE A 73 -11.95 0.50 -0.53
CA ILE A 73 -12.15 1.95 -0.65
C ILE A 73 -12.81 2.31 -1.98
N LYS A 74 -12.45 1.64 -3.08
CA LYS A 74 -13.10 1.84 -4.39
C LYS A 74 -14.59 1.57 -4.31
N ASN A 75 -14.99 0.47 -3.69
CA ASN A 75 -16.38 0.07 -3.57
C ASN A 75 -17.19 0.96 -2.61
N ILE A 76 -16.51 1.64 -1.68
CA ILE A 76 -17.14 2.62 -0.76
C ILE A 76 -17.31 3.98 -1.45
N VAL A 77 -16.24 4.51 -2.06
CA VAL A 77 -16.22 5.87 -2.58
C VAL A 77 -16.89 5.98 -3.95
N GLN A 78 -16.76 4.93 -4.76
CA GLN A 78 -17.41 4.80 -6.06
C GLN A 78 -17.24 5.99 -7.01
N ARG A 79 -16.10 6.70 -6.91
CA ARG A 79 -15.84 7.88 -7.73
C ARG A 79 -15.69 7.48 -9.20
N GLU A 80 -16.37 8.20 -10.08
CA GLU A 80 -16.22 8.04 -11.52
C GLU A 80 -14.82 8.46 -12.00
N ARG A 81 -14.37 7.90 -13.13
CA ARG A 81 -13.10 8.26 -13.76
C ARG A 81 -13.24 9.54 -14.58
N PRO A 82 -12.13 10.25 -14.84
CA PRO A 82 -12.16 11.34 -15.78
C PRO A 82 -12.64 10.89 -17.17
N GLU A 83 -13.47 11.72 -17.79
CA GLU A 83 -13.87 11.54 -19.18
C GLU A 83 -12.69 11.87 -20.11
N GLY A 84 -12.64 11.22 -21.29
CA GLY A 84 -11.63 11.53 -22.30
C GLY A 84 -10.25 10.90 -22.08
N ALA A 85 -10.17 9.77 -21.37
CA ALA A 85 -8.93 9.02 -21.18
C ALA A 85 -8.20 8.73 -22.52
N ILE A 86 -6.94 9.16 -22.64
CA ILE A 86 -6.10 9.02 -23.84
C ILE A 86 -5.87 7.54 -24.21
N VAL A 87 -6.02 6.65 -23.23
CA VAL A 87 -5.89 5.20 -23.40
C VAL A 87 -7.03 4.57 -24.21
N GLY A 88 -8.11 5.32 -24.48
CA GLY A 88 -9.33 4.81 -25.11
C GLY A 88 -10.15 3.95 -24.13
N ALA A 89 -11.46 3.82 -24.39
CA ALA A 89 -12.39 3.10 -23.51
C ALA A 89 -11.97 1.64 -23.24
N SER A 90 -11.26 0.99 -24.17
CA SER A 90 -10.85 -0.42 -24.08
C SER A 90 -9.74 -0.70 -23.04
N LEU A 91 -8.92 0.30 -22.70
CA LEU A 91 -7.86 0.19 -21.68
C LEU A 91 -8.20 0.90 -20.37
N THR A 92 -9.38 1.52 -20.31
CA THR A 92 -9.88 2.15 -19.08
C THR A 92 -10.50 1.04 -18.23
N PRO A 93 -9.99 0.78 -17.01
CA PRO A 93 -10.61 -0.20 -16.13
C PRO A 93 -12.07 0.20 -15.89
N VAL A 94 -12.99 -0.76 -15.96
CA VAL A 94 -14.44 -0.57 -15.71
C VAL A 94 -14.72 -0.12 -14.27
N ASN A 95 -13.70 -0.15 -13.42
CA ASN A 95 -13.74 0.10 -11.99
C ASN A 95 -13.58 1.59 -11.67
N TYR A 96 -13.99 1.98 -10.46
CA TYR A 96 -13.90 3.34 -9.91
C TYR A 96 -12.49 3.96 -9.94
N SER A 97 -12.41 5.29 -9.89
CA SER A 97 -11.16 6.07 -9.97
C SER A 97 -10.43 6.15 -8.64
N PHE A 98 -11.15 6.42 -7.55
CA PHE A 98 -10.58 6.66 -6.24
C PHE A 98 -10.42 5.37 -5.40
N PRO A 99 -9.28 5.13 -4.73
CA PRO A 99 -7.99 5.78 -4.91
C PRO A 99 -7.23 5.16 -6.10
N SER A 100 -6.16 5.79 -6.56
CA SER A 100 -5.32 5.23 -7.63
C SER A 100 -4.47 4.06 -7.10
N GLN A 101 -4.75 2.84 -7.57
CA GLN A 101 -3.98 1.66 -7.16
C GLN A 101 -2.52 1.70 -7.63
N HIS A 102 -2.24 2.25 -8.81
CA HIS A 102 -0.87 2.36 -9.31
C HIS A 102 -0.03 3.30 -8.44
N ALA A 103 -0.59 4.45 -8.05
CA ALA A 103 0.07 5.36 -7.13
C ALA A 103 0.24 4.69 -5.74
N GLN A 104 -0.79 4.04 -5.23
CA GLN A 104 -0.72 3.31 -3.96
C GLN A 104 0.39 2.27 -3.95
N THR A 105 0.44 1.42 -4.97
CA THR A 105 1.48 0.41 -5.13
C THR A 105 2.86 1.06 -5.15
N ALA A 106 3.10 2.04 -6.04
CA ALA A 106 4.43 2.61 -6.20
C ALA A 106 4.95 3.30 -4.93
N PHE A 107 4.12 4.09 -4.25
CA PHE A 107 4.50 4.77 -3.01
C PHE A 107 4.65 3.83 -1.82
N MET A 108 3.84 2.77 -1.73
CA MET A 108 4.02 1.69 -0.75
C MET A 108 5.36 0.99 -0.93
N LEU A 109 5.70 0.62 -2.18
CA LEU A 109 6.98 -0.02 -2.48
C LEU A 109 8.16 0.91 -2.18
N ALA A 110 8.02 2.21 -2.43
CA ALA A 110 9.05 3.20 -2.10
C ALA A 110 9.27 3.35 -0.59
N ALA A 111 8.21 3.37 0.20
CA ALA A 111 8.29 3.42 1.66
C ALA A 111 8.95 2.13 2.23
N LEU A 112 8.54 0.96 1.74
CA LEU A 112 9.18 -0.32 2.11
C LEU A 112 10.65 -0.38 1.69
N ALA A 113 10.99 0.09 0.49
CA ALA A 113 12.38 0.16 0.02
C ALA A 113 13.22 1.07 0.92
N THR A 114 12.67 2.22 1.35
CA THR A 114 13.31 3.12 2.31
C THR A 114 13.60 2.40 3.63
N ALA A 115 12.62 1.68 4.17
CA ALA A 115 12.73 1.02 5.47
C ALA A 115 13.62 -0.23 5.48
N LEU A 116 13.65 -1.00 4.38
CA LEU A 116 14.29 -2.31 4.30
C LEU A 116 15.63 -2.30 3.54
N LEU A 117 15.80 -1.37 2.60
CA LEU A 117 16.99 -1.28 1.73
C LEU A 117 17.80 -0.01 1.99
N GLY A 118 17.20 1.02 2.60
CA GLY A 118 17.84 2.27 3.01
C GLY A 118 17.44 3.48 2.17
N ILE A 119 17.75 4.68 2.68
CA ILE A 119 17.26 5.95 2.15
C ILE A 119 17.64 6.21 0.69
N LYS A 120 18.81 5.74 0.24
CA LYS A 120 19.27 5.88 -1.15
C LYS A 120 18.32 5.15 -2.11
N TYR A 121 17.95 3.91 -1.79
CA TYR A 121 17.02 3.12 -2.61
C TYR A 121 15.60 3.66 -2.51
N GLY A 122 15.22 4.12 -1.30
CA GLY A 122 13.97 4.84 -1.06
C GLY A 122 13.81 6.04 -1.99
N LEU A 123 14.82 6.89 -2.10
CA LEU A 123 14.80 8.07 -2.97
C LEU A 123 14.54 7.70 -4.43
N TYR A 124 15.27 6.73 -4.98
CA TYR A 124 15.04 6.27 -6.36
C TYR A 124 13.63 5.70 -6.54
N ALA A 125 13.14 4.95 -5.56
CA ALA A 125 11.78 4.39 -5.60
C ALA A 125 10.71 5.49 -5.51
N TYR A 126 10.91 6.56 -4.73
CA TYR A 126 9.99 7.69 -4.65
C TYR A 126 9.99 8.52 -5.94
N LEU A 127 11.14 8.73 -6.58
CA LEU A 127 11.21 9.36 -7.90
C LEU A 127 10.42 8.54 -8.93
N PHE A 128 10.60 7.22 -8.92
CA PHE A 128 9.83 6.32 -9.76
C PHE A 128 8.33 6.34 -9.43
N ALA A 129 7.95 6.41 -8.15
CA ALA A 129 6.55 6.52 -7.72
C ALA A 129 5.90 7.84 -8.18
N GLY A 130 6.64 8.95 -8.13
CA GLY A 130 6.22 10.23 -8.70
C GLY A 130 5.97 10.13 -10.20
N TYR A 131 6.88 9.48 -10.94
CA TYR A 131 6.68 9.20 -12.37
C TYR A 131 5.42 8.37 -12.63
N VAL A 132 5.19 7.30 -11.86
CA VAL A 132 3.96 6.48 -11.99
C VAL A 132 2.71 7.31 -11.71
N ALA A 133 2.70 8.16 -10.67
CA ALA A 133 1.54 9.01 -10.38
C ALA A 133 1.24 9.98 -11.53
N LEU A 134 2.28 10.64 -12.07
CA LEU A 134 2.15 11.54 -13.21
C LEU A 134 1.65 10.82 -14.46
N SER A 135 2.10 9.59 -14.73
CA SER A 135 1.62 8.84 -15.88
C SER A 135 0.13 8.52 -15.80
N ARG A 136 -0.43 8.32 -14.60
CA ARG A 136 -1.88 8.08 -14.42
C ARG A 136 -2.72 9.32 -14.73
N MET A 137 -2.21 10.50 -14.38
CA MET A 137 -2.86 11.76 -14.74
C MET A 137 -2.70 12.03 -16.24
N TYR A 138 -1.51 11.86 -16.79
CA TYR A 138 -1.23 12.03 -18.23
C TYR A 138 -2.14 11.15 -19.09
N LEU A 139 -2.36 9.90 -18.70
CA LEU A 139 -3.23 8.98 -19.43
C LEU A 139 -4.73 9.31 -19.28
N GLY A 140 -5.09 10.30 -18.47
CA GLY A 140 -6.47 10.74 -18.26
C GLY A 140 -7.32 9.76 -17.46
N VAL A 141 -6.71 8.88 -16.64
CA VAL A 141 -7.41 7.78 -15.97
C VAL A 141 -7.60 7.98 -14.47
N HIS A 142 -6.98 9.01 -13.89
CA HIS A 142 -7.09 9.39 -12.49
C HIS A 142 -6.92 10.91 -12.29
N TYR A 143 -7.61 11.45 -11.31
CA TYR A 143 -7.45 12.82 -10.82
C TYR A 143 -6.24 12.98 -9.90
N LEU A 144 -5.84 14.22 -9.60
CA LEU A 144 -4.75 14.50 -8.67
C LEU A 144 -5.07 13.94 -7.27
N THR A 145 -6.30 14.15 -6.79
CA THR A 145 -6.71 13.64 -5.48
C THR A 145 -6.72 12.10 -5.43
N ASP A 146 -7.02 11.40 -6.53
CA ASP A 146 -6.94 9.92 -6.57
C ASP A 146 -5.50 9.43 -6.39
N VAL A 147 -4.54 10.08 -7.06
CA VAL A 147 -3.12 9.71 -6.97
C VAL A 147 -2.51 10.14 -5.64
N ALA A 148 -2.89 11.31 -5.10
CA ALA A 148 -2.46 11.78 -3.79
C ALA A 148 -2.98 10.87 -2.67
N ALA A 149 -4.27 10.50 -2.71
CA ALA A 149 -4.84 9.55 -1.76
C ALA A 149 -4.18 8.18 -1.88
N GLY A 150 -3.97 7.68 -3.10
CA GLY A 150 -3.22 6.45 -3.35
C GLY A 150 -1.84 6.49 -2.70
N ALA A 151 -1.07 7.57 -2.93
CA ALA A 151 0.25 7.76 -2.35
C ALA A 151 0.24 7.70 -0.81
N VAL A 152 -0.67 8.44 -0.17
CA VAL A 152 -0.83 8.44 1.29
C VAL A 152 -1.19 7.05 1.82
N ILE A 153 -2.21 6.41 1.24
CA ILE A 153 -2.66 5.06 1.63
C ILE A 153 -1.49 4.06 1.50
N GLY A 154 -0.73 4.13 0.41
CA GLY A 154 0.41 3.26 0.18
C GLY A 154 1.50 3.40 1.25
N ILE A 155 1.84 4.64 1.61
CA ILE A 155 2.82 4.91 2.68
C ILE A 155 2.29 4.40 4.03
N VAL A 156 1.02 4.64 4.35
CA VAL A 156 0.40 4.16 5.59
C VAL A 156 0.44 2.63 5.68
N ILE A 157 0.09 1.93 4.60
CA ILE A 157 0.17 0.47 4.54
C ILE A 157 1.61 -0.01 4.82
N ALA A 158 2.61 0.62 4.19
CA ALA A 158 4.01 0.25 4.41
C ALA A 158 4.43 0.43 5.88
N GLU A 159 4.04 1.54 6.52
CA GLU A 159 4.33 1.78 7.94
C GLU A 159 3.61 0.78 8.84
N LEU A 160 2.35 0.42 8.55
CA LEU A 160 1.61 -0.62 9.29
C LEU A 160 2.29 -1.99 9.16
N VAL A 161 2.75 -2.34 7.96
CA VAL A 161 3.52 -3.58 7.72
C VAL A 161 4.81 -3.56 8.54
N MET A 162 5.57 -2.45 8.50
CA MET A 162 6.81 -2.33 9.29
C MET A 162 6.55 -2.38 10.80
N LEU A 163 5.46 -1.78 11.27
CA LEU A 163 5.03 -1.83 12.67
C LEU A 163 4.69 -3.26 13.09
N ALA A 164 3.91 -3.98 12.28
CA ALA A 164 3.60 -5.39 12.53
C ALA A 164 4.87 -6.24 12.56
N LEU A 165 5.78 -6.05 11.60
CA LEU A 165 7.07 -6.75 11.56
C LEU A 165 7.94 -6.46 12.80
N TYR A 166 7.94 -5.22 13.28
CA TYR A 166 8.66 -4.84 14.49
C TYR A 166 8.10 -5.52 15.74
N PHE A 167 6.78 -5.46 15.95
CA PHE A 167 6.14 -6.09 17.11
C PHE A 167 6.23 -7.61 17.11
N ASN A 168 6.35 -8.22 15.92
CA ASN A 168 6.59 -9.66 15.77
C ASN A 168 8.08 -10.04 15.82
N GLY A 169 8.99 -9.11 16.11
CA GLY A 169 10.42 -9.37 16.24
C GLY A 169 11.18 -9.59 14.93
N VAL A 170 10.54 -9.33 13.78
CA VAL A 170 11.08 -9.58 12.42
C VAL A 170 12.11 -8.56 11.99
N THR A 171 11.97 -7.33 12.47
CA THR A 171 12.87 -6.23 12.12
C THR A 171 13.29 -5.48 13.37
N LYS A 172 14.51 -4.90 13.34
CA LYS A 172 14.91 -3.86 14.29
C LYS A 172 14.20 -2.54 13.90
N LYS A 173 14.14 -1.55 14.79
CA LYS A 173 13.53 -0.22 14.52
C LYS A 173 14.08 0.37 13.22
N THR A 174 13.29 0.43 12.15
CA THR A 174 13.62 1.13 10.89
C THR A 174 12.43 1.96 10.38
N GLY A 175 12.69 2.95 9.52
CA GLY A 175 11.65 3.83 8.94
C GLY A 175 11.16 4.96 9.86
N LEU A 176 10.04 5.60 9.49
CA LEU A 176 9.40 6.67 10.28
C LEU A 176 8.90 6.11 11.62
N THR A 177 8.29 4.92 11.57
CA THR A 177 7.92 4.11 12.74
C THR A 177 9.12 3.85 13.67
N GLY A 178 10.30 3.52 13.14
CA GLY A 178 11.51 3.38 13.95
C GLY A 178 11.87 4.63 14.74
N ARG A 179 11.67 5.82 14.15
CA ARG A 179 11.84 7.12 14.82
C ARG A 179 10.77 7.40 15.86
N PHE A 180 9.49 7.14 15.58
CA PHE A 180 8.40 7.31 16.56
C PHE A 180 8.54 6.38 17.76
N ILE A 181 8.90 5.12 17.53
CA ILE A 181 9.15 4.13 18.59
C ILE A 181 10.44 4.48 19.38
N GLN A 182 11.41 5.15 18.75
CA GLN A 182 12.59 5.68 19.44
C GLN A 182 12.24 6.89 20.31
N LEU A 183 11.42 7.81 19.81
CA LEU A 183 10.95 8.99 20.55
C LEU A 183 9.97 8.64 21.68
N GLY A 184 9.14 7.61 21.51
CA GLY A 184 8.14 7.18 22.49
C GLY A 184 8.62 6.14 23.51
N GLY A 185 9.88 5.68 23.44
CA GLY A 185 10.43 4.69 24.38
C GLY A 185 9.76 3.31 24.32
N ILE A 186 8.93 3.04 23.30
CA ILE A 186 8.20 1.79 23.17
C ILE A 186 9.19 0.67 22.81
N THR A 187 9.20 -0.40 23.60
CA THR A 187 9.93 -1.64 23.32
C THR A 187 8.95 -2.70 22.85
N PRO A 188 9.34 -3.62 21.95
CA PRO A 188 8.45 -4.68 21.54
C PRO A 188 8.17 -5.56 22.78
N PRO A 189 6.93 -6.01 22.98
CA PRO A 189 6.58 -6.80 24.15
C PRO A 189 7.09 -8.25 24.08
N VAL A 190 7.68 -8.65 22.94
CA VAL A 190 8.16 -10.02 22.69
C VAL A 190 9.68 -10.01 22.56
N GLU A 191 10.35 -10.72 23.47
CA GLU A 191 11.75 -11.12 23.32
C GLU A 191 11.92 -11.89 22.01
N ILE A 192 12.89 -11.47 21.19
CA ILE A 192 13.17 -11.89 19.80
C ILE A 192 12.57 -13.27 19.46
N ALA A 193 11.40 -13.26 18.83
CA ALA A 193 10.71 -14.47 18.44
C ALA A 193 11.55 -15.23 17.39
N THR A 194 11.61 -16.56 17.50
CA THR A 194 12.28 -17.43 16.53
C THR A 194 11.73 -17.21 15.11
N ARG A 195 12.51 -17.48 14.06
CA ARG A 195 12.12 -17.31 12.64
C ARG A 195 10.74 -17.87 12.29
N GLY A 196 10.31 -18.96 12.92
CA GLY A 196 8.98 -19.55 12.72
C GLY A 196 7.84 -18.71 13.31
N GLN A 197 8.04 -18.18 14.52
CA GLN A 197 7.05 -17.35 15.21
C GLN A 197 6.80 -16.02 14.47
N MET A 198 7.83 -15.49 13.82
CA MET A 198 7.78 -14.28 13.00
C MET A 198 6.86 -14.41 11.77
N ILE A 199 6.94 -15.54 11.08
CA ILE A 199 6.13 -15.83 9.89
C ILE A 199 4.67 -16.06 10.31
N VAL A 200 4.44 -16.78 11.40
CA VAL A 200 3.10 -17.06 11.93
C VAL A 200 2.41 -15.77 12.40
N GLY A 201 3.10 -14.89 13.12
CA GLY A 201 2.53 -13.62 13.57
C GLY A 201 2.17 -12.67 12.43
N LEU A 202 2.98 -12.62 11.37
CA LEU A 202 2.68 -11.86 10.15
C LEU A 202 1.48 -12.45 9.40
N ILE A 203 1.39 -13.78 9.29
CA ILE A 203 0.23 -14.44 8.70
C ILE A 203 -1.02 -14.13 9.51
N ILE A 204 -0.98 -14.23 10.84
CA ILE A 204 -2.14 -13.95 11.72
C ILE A 204 -2.58 -12.48 11.61
N PHE A 205 -1.65 -11.53 11.56
CA PHE A 205 -1.99 -10.12 11.37
C PHE A 205 -2.73 -9.92 10.04
N LEU A 206 -2.20 -10.51 8.96
CA LEU A 206 -2.74 -10.33 7.61
C LEU A 206 -4.01 -11.15 7.35
N THR A 207 -4.14 -12.35 7.91
CA THR A 207 -5.36 -13.16 7.85
C THR A 207 -6.44 -12.62 8.77
N GLY A 208 -6.08 -12.09 9.94
CA GLY A 208 -6.98 -11.35 10.82
C GLY A 208 -7.57 -10.13 10.09
N THR A 209 -6.75 -9.38 9.36
CA THR A 209 -7.26 -8.30 8.51
C THR A 209 -8.06 -8.80 7.30
N GLY A 210 -7.67 -9.90 6.66
CA GLY A 210 -8.42 -10.48 5.52
C GLY A 210 -9.77 -11.08 5.90
N ILE A 211 -9.87 -11.69 7.09
CA ILE A 211 -11.13 -12.15 7.67
C ILE A 211 -11.98 -10.95 8.10
N ALA A 212 -11.36 -9.89 8.62
CA ALA A 212 -12.07 -8.63 8.88
C ALA A 212 -12.64 -8.04 7.59
N THR A 213 -11.89 -8.03 6.47
CA THR A 213 -12.39 -7.66 5.13
C THR A 213 -13.54 -8.56 4.67
N LEU A 214 -13.45 -9.88 4.85
CA LEU A 214 -14.54 -10.79 4.47
C LEU A 214 -15.79 -10.58 5.34
N ALA A 215 -15.62 -10.23 6.61
CA ALA A 215 -16.69 -9.82 7.51
C ALA A 215 -17.24 -8.42 7.19
N MET A 216 -16.43 -7.53 6.62
CA MET A 216 -16.82 -6.20 6.11
C MET A 216 -17.79 -6.30 4.92
N LEU A 217 -17.74 -7.38 4.14
CA LEU A 217 -18.69 -7.66 3.05
C LEU A 217 -20.08 -8.11 3.55
N THR A 218 -20.24 -8.39 4.84
CA THR A 218 -21.47 -9.01 5.38
C THR A 218 -22.17 -8.21 6.50
N SER A 219 -21.56 -7.17 7.10
CA SER A 219 -22.22 -6.37 8.15
C SER A 219 -21.75 -4.90 8.23
N GLN A 220 -22.65 -4.00 8.65
CA GLN A 220 -22.45 -2.55 8.61
C GLN A 220 -21.28 -2.02 9.49
N TYR A 221 -20.64 -0.97 8.96
CA TYR A 221 -19.31 -0.39 9.24
C TYR A 221 -18.90 -0.06 10.70
N ILE A 222 -19.82 0.01 11.67
CA ILE A 222 -19.48 0.34 13.08
C ILE A 222 -18.80 -0.85 13.78
N VAL A 223 -19.17 -2.08 13.43
CA VAL A 223 -18.56 -3.29 13.98
C VAL A 223 -17.10 -3.42 13.52
N SER A 224 -16.76 -2.90 12.34
CA SER A 224 -15.42 -2.98 11.74
C SER A 224 -14.39 -2.10 12.45
N LEU A 225 -14.76 -0.88 12.86
CA LEU A 225 -13.91 -0.02 13.69
C LEU A 225 -13.71 -0.61 15.09
N VAL A 226 -14.77 -1.21 15.65
CA VAL A 226 -14.70 -1.95 16.92
C VAL A 226 -13.80 -3.18 16.76
N PHE A 227 -13.83 -3.91 15.65
CA PHE A 227 -13.00 -5.09 15.44
C PHE A 227 -11.54 -4.76 15.11
N ILE A 228 -11.24 -3.68 14.38
CA ILE A 228 -9.86 -3.19 14.21
C ILE A 228 -9.31 -2.76 15.57
N ALA A 229 -10.12 -2.06 16.38
CA ALA A 229 -9.75 -1.72 17.75
C ALA A 229 -9.56 -2.96 18.62
N LEU A 230 -10.42 -3.98 18.53
CA LEU A 230 -10.30 -5.24 19.28
C LEU A 230 -9.13 -6.09 18.80
N THR A 231 -8.80 -6.08 17.51
CA THR A 231 -7.63 -6.77 16.95
C THR A 231 -6.35 -6.07 17.38
N TYR A 232 -6.35 -4.74 17.38
CA TYR A 232 -5.29 -3.92 17.96
C TYR A 232 -5.12 -4.20 19.47
N ILE A 233 -6.22 -4.29 20.22
CA ILE A 233 -6.21 -4.68 21.64
C ILE A 233 -5.74 -6.12 21.84
N ALA A 234 -6.14 -7.07 20.98
CA ALA A 234 -5.71 -8.46 21.06
C ALA A 234 -4.22 -8.62 20.76
N ILE A 235 -3.69 -7.85 19.80
CA ILE A 235 -2.25 -7.77 19.50
C ILE A 235 -1.47 -7.17 20.68
N LEU A 236 -2.01 -6.14 21.33
CA LEU A 236 -1.42 -5.56 22.54
C LEU A 236 -1.53 -6.45 23.78
N LYS A 237 -2.53 -7.34 23.85
CA LYS A 237 -2.78 -8.27 24.98
C LYS A 237 -2.22 -9.68 24.77
N LEU A 238 -1.82 -10.05 23.55
CA LEU A 238 -1.16 -11.32 23.26
C LEU A 238 0.10 -11.61 24.12
N PRO A 239 0.92 -10.61 24.51
CA PRO A 239 2.01 -10.81 25.48
C PRO A 239 1.52 -11.20 26.88
N LEU A 240 0.36 -10.69 27.30
CA LEU A 240 -0.28 -11.00 28.59
C LEU A 240 -0.90 -12.41 28.60
N ALA A 241 -1.51 -12.83 27.49
CA ALA A 241 -2.04 -14.18 27.34
C ALA A 241 -0.91 -15.24 27.35
N TYR A 242 0.25 -14.93 26.77
CA TYR A 242 1.40 -15.84 26.73
C TYR A 242 2.10 -15.98 28.10
N ALA A 243 2.04 -14.95 28.96
CA ALA A 243 2.55 -15.02 30.33
C ALA A 243 1.75 -16.00 31.20
N PHE A 244 0.45 -16.18 30.93
CA PHE A 244 -0.41 -17.13 31.63
C PHE A 244 -0.14 -18.60 31.28
N PHE A 245 0.40 -18.89 30.09
CA PHE A 245 0.76 -20.26 29.68
C PHE A 245 2.19 -20.65 30.05
N LYS A 246 2.95 -19.74 30.67
CA LYS A 246 4.32 -19.98 31.17
C LYS A 246 4.40 -20.07 32.70
N ALA A 247 3.26 -20.06 33.41
CA ALA A 247 3.16 -20.28 34.84
C ALA A 247 2.72 -21.71 35.17
#